data_AF-A0A7X8BNR6-F1
#
_entry.id   AF-A0A7X8BNR6-F1
#
_cell.length_a   1.000
_cell.length_b   1.000
_cell.length_c   1.000
_cell.angle_alpha   90.00
_cell.angle_beta   90.00
_cell.angle_gamma   90.00
#
_symmetry.space_group_name_H-M   'P 1'
#
loop_
_entity.id
_entity.type
_entity.pdbx_description
1 polymer ?
#
loop_
_entity_poly.entity_id
_entity_poly.type
_entity_poly.pdbx_seq_one_letter_code
_entity_poly.pdbx_strand_id
1 'polypeptide(L)' 'MQTTSKILMVRPYRFAFNKETAGNNFFQRDAGSNPDMQDAVAERALQEFDAIVALLQRNDVDVT' A
#
# COMPACT_ATOMS: atom_id res chain seq x y z
N MET A 1 4.63 24.13 -17.35
CA MET A 1 4.80 22.80 -16.74
C MET A 1 3.85 22.76 -15.56
N GLN A 2 2.79 21.96 -15.58
CA GLN A 2 1.88 21.84 -14.42
C GLN A 2 2.39 20.66 -13.58
N THR A 3 3.03 20.98 -12.46
CA THR A 3 3.55 20.02 -11.48
C THR A 3 2.84 20.33 -10.17
N THR A 4 1.72 19.65 -9.91
CA THR A 4 1.02 19.82 -8.62
C THR A 4 1.95 19.39 -7.50
N SER A 5 2.08 20.20 -6.46
CA SER A 5 2.82 19.85 -5.25
C SER A 5 1.95 19.07 -4.25
N LYS A 6 0.73 18.66 -4.63
CA LYS A 6 -0.22 17.98 -3.75
C LYS A 6 -0.61 16.60 -4.29
N ILE A 7 -0.50 15.59 -3.43
CA ILE A 7 -0.83 14.18 -3.68
C ILE A 7 -1.85 13.71 -2.63
N LEU A 8 -2.84 12.94 -3.06
CA LEU A 8 -3.74 12.19 -2.16
C LEU A 8 -3.23 10.75 -2.06
N MET A 9 -3.01 10.25 -0.84
CA MET A 9 -2.57 8.88 -0.60
C MET A 9 -3.54 8.15 0.33
N VAL A 10 -3.91 6.93 -0.04
CA VAL A 10 -4.80 6.09 0.79
C VAL A 10 -3.96 5.10 1.58
N ARG A 11 -3.97 5.23 2.90
CA ARG A 11 -3.21 4.36 3.80
C ARG A 11 -3.78 2.93 3.77
N PRO A 12 -2.95 1.89 3.52
CA PRO A 12 -3.41 0.53 3.53
C PRO A 12 -3.80 0.08 4.94
N TYR A 13 -4.85 -0.74 5.05
CA TYR A 13 -5.35 -1.24 6.34
C TYR A 13 -5.24 -2.76 6.45
N ARG A 14 -5.69 -3.50 5.42
CA ARG A 14 -5.68 -4.97 5.44
C ARG A 14 -5.41 -5.55 4.07
N PHE A 15 -4.41 -6.41 3.99
CA PHE A 15 -4.11 -7.21 2.81
C PHE A 15 -4.73 -8.58 2.98
N ALA A 16 -5.87 -8.80 2.32
CA ALA A 16 -6.58 -10.06 2.34
C ALA A 16 -6.87 -10.52 0.92
N PHE A 17 -6.84 -11.83 0.73
CA PHE A 17 -7.21 -12.44 -0.54
C PHE A 17 -8.72 -12.33 -0.76
N ASN A 18 -9.13 -11.77 -1.89
CA ASN A 18 -10.51 -11.70 -2.35
C ASN A 18 -10.71 -12.70 -3.50
N LYS A 19 -11.36 -13.82 -3.16
CA LYS A 19 -11.73 -14.91 -4.08
C LYS A 19 -12.55 -14.44 -5.28
N GLU A 20 -13.44 -13.48 -5.10
CA GLU A 20 -14.34 -12.99 -6.16
C GLU A 20 -13.57 -12.26 -7.27
N THR A 21 -12.50 -11.58 -6.90
CA THR A 21 -11.65 -10.82 -7.83
C THR A 21 -10.38 -11.58 -8.24
N ALA A 22 -10.13 -12.76 -7.68
CA ALA A 22 -8.91 -13.53 -7.93
C ALA A 22 -8.74 -13.97 -9.40
N GLY A 23 -9.85 -14.11 -10.13
CA GLY A 23 -9.81 -14.50 -11.54
C GLY A 23 -9.27 -13.44 -12.50
N ASN A 24 -9.27 -12.16 -12.12
CA ASN A 24 -8.89 -11.05 -13.01
C ASN A 24 -8.01 -9.97 -12.35
N ASN A 25 -7.79 -10.03 -11.04
CA ASN A 25 -6.93 -9.12 -10.33
C ASN A 25 -5.55 -9.75 -10.12
N PHE A 26 -4.54 -9.23 -10.82
CA PHE A 26 -3.16 -9.72 -10.76
C PHE A 26 -2.54 -9.71 -9.34
N PHE A 27 -3.03 -8.83 -8.46
CA PHE A 27 -2.56 -8.71 -7.08
C PHE A 27 -3.24 -9.69 -6.12
N GLN A 28 -4.33 -10.34 -6.54
CA GLN A 28 -4.99 -11.37 -5.77
C GLN A 28 -4.29 -12.70 -5.99
N ARG A 29 -3.11 -12.82 -5.36
CA ARG A 29 -2.36 -14.08 -5.31
C ARG A 29 -2.57 -14.71 -3.95
N ASP A 30 -2.85 -16.00 -3.95
CA ASP A 30 -2.89 -16.77 -2.71
C ASP A 30 -1.45 -16.92 -2.21
N ALA A 31 -1.07 -16.10 -1.23
CA ALA A 31 0.25 -16.15 -0.60
C ALA A 31 0.36 -17.30 0.44
N GLY A 32 -0.62 -18.21 0.45
CA GLY A 32 -0.76 -19.24 1.45
C GLY A 32 -1.52 -18.74 2.67
N SER A 33 -2.32 -19.62 3.27
CA SER A 33 -3.18 -19.33 4.42
C SER A 33 -2.44 -19.08 5.74
N ASN A 34 -1.12 -18.83 5.72
CA ASN A 34 -0.34 -18.66 6.95
C ASN A 34 -0.63 -17.28 7.56
N PRO A 35 -1.26 -17.19 8.74
CA PRO A 35 -1.60 -15.93 9.38
C PRO A 35 -0.36 -15.06 9.66
N ASP A 36 0.73 -15.68 10.10
CA ASP A 36 1.99 -14.98 10.43
C ASP A 36 2.59 -14.26 9.20
N MET A 37 2.36 -14.83 8.00
CA MET A 37 2.85 -14.25 6.76
C MET A 37 1.98 -13.07 6.31
N GLN A 38 0.67 -13.10 6.58
CA GLN A 38 -0.22 -11.97 6.31
C GLN A 38 0.08 -10.77 7.20
N ASP A 39 0.34 -10.99 8.49
CA ASP A 39 0.68 -9.92 9.42
C ASP A 39 2.02 -9.28 9.05
N ALA A 40 3.03 -10.09 8.68
CA ALA A 40 4.31 -9.59 8.21
C ALA A 40 4.20 -8.76 6.90
N VAL A 41 3.31 -9.15 5.98
CA VAL A 41 3.05 -8.37 4.75
C VAL A 41 2.37 -7.05 5.09
N ALA A 42 1.38 -7.07 5.99
CA ALA A 42 0.68 -5.85 6.41
C ALA A 42 1.64 -4.87 7.10
N GLU A 43 2.51 -5.35 7.98
CA GLU A 43 3.52 -4.53 8.66
C GLU A 43 4.51 -3.91 7.66
N ARG A 44 5.05 -4.71 6.73
CA ARG A 44 5.96 -4.20 5.69
C ARG A 44 5.30 -3.16 4.80
N ALA A 45 4.05 -3.39 4.38
CA ALA A 45 3.33 -2.45 3.54
C ALA A 45 3.09 -1.11 4.23
N LEU A 46 2.82 -1.11 5.54
CA LEU A 46 2.72 0.11 6.34
C LEU A 46 4.06 0.83 6.43
N GLN A 47 5.15 0.10 6.69
CA GLN A 47 6.49 0.66 6.74
C GLN A 47 6.89 1.30 5.41
N GLU A 48 6.62 0.64 4.28
CA GLU A 48 6.89 1.17 2.94
C GLU A 48 6.04 2.40 2.63
N PHE A 49 4.74 2.37 2.96
CA PHE A 49 3.85 3.52 2.77
C PHE A 49 4.33 4.74 3.57
N ASP A 50 4.59 4.56 4.86
CA ASP A 50 5.01 5.65 5.75
C ASP A 50 6.39 6.20 5.32
N ALA A 51 7.30 5.35 4.81
CA ALA A 51 8.59 5.77 4.26
C ALA A 51 8.44 6.66 3.01
N ILE A 52 7.50 6.32 2.11
CA ILE A 52 7.22 7.13 0.92
C ILE A 52 6.58 8.48 1.30
N VAL A 53 5.62 8.48 2.22
CA VAL A 53 5.00 9.71 2.71
C VAL A 53 6.07 10.65 3.30
N ALA A 54 6.95 10.11 4.14
CA ALA A 54 8.04 10.89 4.74
C ALA A 54 9.02 11.42 3.67
N LEU A 55 9.33 10.63 2.65
CA LEU A 55 10.17 11.07 1.54
C LEU A 55 9.52 12.22 0.75
N LEU A 56 8.24 12.11 0.42
CA LEU A 56 7.51 13.14 -0.31
C LEU A 56 7.42 14.44 0.48
N GLN A 57 7.03 14.37 1.75
CA GLN A 57 6.94 15.54 2.63
C GLN A 57 8.30 16.23 2.83
N ARG A 58 9.40 15.46 2.89
CA ARG A 58 10.77 16.02 2.95
C ARG A 58 11.20 16.75 1.68
N ASN A 59 10.51 16.53 0.56
CA ASN A 59 10.75 17.20 -0.72
C ASN A 59 9.65 18.24 -1.02
N ASP A 60 9.01 18.79 0.02
CA ASP A 60 7.99 19.85 -0.07
C ASP A 60 6.73 19.46 -0.87
N VAL A 61 6.41 18.16 -0.92
CA VAL A 61 5.16 17.66 -1.48
C VAL A 61 4.11 17.53 -0.37
N ASP A 62 2.98 18.22 -0.53
CA ASP A 62 1.79 18.09 0.30
C ASP A 62 1.14 16.72 0.07
N VAL A 63 0.97 15.94 1.14
CA VAL A 63 0.32 14.64 1.12
C VAL A 63 -0.90 14.69 2.03
N THR A 64 -2.07 14.37 1.47
CA THR A 64 -3.36 14.26 2.19
C THR A 64 -3.83 12.81 2.21
#